data_AF-A0A929ASZ5-F1
#
_entry.id   AF-A0A929ASZ5-F1
#
_cell.length_a   1.000
_cell.length_b   1.000
_cell.length_c   1.000
_cell.angle_alpha   90.00
_cell.angle_beta   90.00
_cell.angle_gamma   90.00
#
_symmetry.space_group_name_H-M   'P 1'
#
loop_
_entity.id
_entity.type
_entity.pdbx_description
1 polymer ?
#
loop_
_entity_poly.entity_id
_entity_poly.type
_entity_poly.pdbx_seq_one_letter_code
_entity_poly.pdbx_strand_id
1 'polypeptide(L)'
;MSNEEVKLNSVELDKKILEIEDLPGTLSGLVCPDCGGALWEMRKGSVLRFECHVGHAFLGESLLESQAEDIEHLLWSTLRALKEHSKITRQMANEAREQNDPLRTERFENQAQQAQQRAELIRQVLLIGRGNPTPGL
;
A
#
# COMPACT_ATOMS: atom_id res chain seq x y z
N MET A 1 -46.63 33.98 -9.39
CA MET A 1 -45.45 33.46 -10.12
C MET A 1 -45.21 32.06 -9.58
N SER A 2 -45.97 31.08 -10.10
CA SER A 2 -45.95 29.69 -9.63
C SER A 2 -44.73 28.99 -10.20
N ASN A 3 -43.91 28.45 -9.31
CA ASN A 3 -42.77 27.62 -9.64
C ASN A 3 -43.31 26.29 -10.20
N GLU A 4 -43.09 26.04 -11.49
CA GLU A 4 -43.55 24.83 -12.17
C GLU A 4 -42.54 23.71 -11.88
N GLU A 5 -42.93 22.76 -11.03
CA GLU A 5 -42.12 21.58 -10.71
C GLU A 5 -41.92 20.75 -11.98
N VAL A 6 -40.68 20.71 -12.46
CA VAL A 6 -40.28 19.86 -13.59
C VAL A 6 -40.35 18.40 -13.15
N LYS A 7 -41.46 17.73 -13.48
CA LYS A 7 -41.64 16.27 -13.29
C LYS A 7 -40.89 15.51 -14.37
N LEU A 8 -39.63 15.15 -14.10
CA LEU A 8 -38.90 14.18 -14.93
C LEU A 8 -39.42 12.78 -14.63
N ASN A 9 -39.84 12.05 -15.67
CA ASN A 9 -40.21 10.64 -15.52
C ASN A 9 -38.95 9.76 -15.43
N SER A 10 -39.09 8.51 -14.98
CA SER A 10 -37.95 7.61 -14.73
C SER A 10 -37.08 7.38 -15.98
N VAL A 11 -37.66 7.37 -17.17
CA VAL A 11 -36.94 7.19 -18.44
C VAL A 11 -36.14 8.44 -18.83
N GLU A 12 -36.68 9.61 -18.51
CA GLU A 12 -36.04 10.91 -18.71
C GLU A 12 -34.95 11.17 -17.67
N LEU A 13 -35.12 10.64 -16.46
CA LEU A 13 -34.10 10.60 -15.41
C LEU A 13 -32.96 9.67 -15.80
N ASP A 14 -33.24 8.46 -16.31
CA ASP A 14 -32.23 7.52 -16.81
C ASP A 14 -31.45 8.09 -17.99
N LYS A 15 -32.13 8.77 -18.93
CA LYS A 15 -31.46 9.50 -20.02
C LYS A 15 -30.60 10.65 -19.52
N LYS A 16 -31.07 11.43 -18.52
CA LYS A 16 -30.26 12.49 -17.91
C LYS A 16 -29.06 11.94 -17.15
N ILE A 17 -29.20 10.80 -16.47
CA ILE A 17 -28.11 10.10 -15.78
C ILE A 17 -27.07 9.61 -16.80
N LEU A 18 -27.50 9.14 -17.97
CA LEU A 18 -26.63 8.73 -19.07
C LEU A 18 -25.98 9.92 -19.81
N GLU A 19 -26.54 11.14 -19.70
CA GLU A 19 -25.94 12.39 -20.19
C GLU A 19 -25.02 13.09 -19.17
N ILE A 20 -24.92 12.57 -17.94
CA ILE A 20 -23.89 12.99 -16.97
C ILE A 20 -22.59 12.29 -17.38
N GLU A 21 -21.75 12.97 -18.17
CA GLU A 21 -20.38 12.55 -18.52
C GLU A 21 -19.43 12.45 -17.29
N ASP A 22 -19.94 12.71 -16.09
CA ASP A 22 -19.24 12.79 -14.80
C ASP A 22 -19.80 11.79 -13.77
N LEU A 23 -20.12 10.55 -14.17
CA LEU A 23 -20.26 9.50 -13.14
C LEU A 23 -18.90 9.37 -12.45
N PRO A 24 -18.81 9.59 -11.11
CA PRO A 24 -17.60 9.25 -10.38
C PRO A 24 -17.31 7.78 -10.69
N GLY A 25 -16.07 7.50 -11.07
CA GLY A 25 -15.65 6.18 -11.56
C GLY A 25 -16.14 4.99 -10.74
N THR A 26 -15.94 3.77 -11.23
CA THR A 26 -16.21 2.58 -10.41
C THR A 26 -15.19 2.48 -9.29
N LEU A 27 -15.59 2.12 -8.07
CA LEU A 27 -14.63 1.84 -6.99
C LEU A 27 -13.64 0.77 -7.45
N SER A 28 -12.35 1.10 -7.43
CA SER A 28 -11.29 0.23 -7.98
C SER A 28 -10.89 -0.91 -7.03
N GLY A 29 -11.18 -0.77 -5.74
CA GLY A 29 -10.61 -1.63 -4.69
C GLY A 29 -9.13 -1.33 -4.37
N LEU A 30 -8.54 -0.31 -5.01
CA LEU A 30 -7.19 0.16 -4.74
C LEU A 30 -7.19 1.33 -3.77
N VAL A 31 -6.02 1.58 -3.18
CA VAL A 31 -5.77 2.63 -2.20
C VAL A 31 -4.79 3.65 -2.78
N CYS A 32 -5.04 4.93 -2.51
CA CYS A 32 -4.18 6.04 -2.90
C CYS A 32 -2.86 5.97 -2.14
N PRO A 33 -1.70 5.91 -2.83
CA PRO A 33 -0.40 5.83 -2.17
C PRO A 33 -0.11 7.08 -1.32
N ASP A 34 -0.56 8.26 -1.76
CA ASP A 34 -0.26 9.52 -1.07
C ASP A 34 -1.07 9.75 0.21
N CYS A 35 -2.31 9.24 0.29
CA CYS A 35 -3.21 9.58 1.39
C CYS A 35 -3.95 8.40 2.04
N GLY A 36 -3.78 7.17 1.52
CA GLY A 36 -4.47 5.99 2.05
C GLY A 36 -5.98 5.93 1.78
N GLY A 37 -6.52 6.85 0.97
CA GLY A 37 -7.95 6.89 0.61
C GLY A 37 -8.31 5.88 -0.48
N ALA A 38 -9.58 5.51 -0.60
CA ALA A 38 -10.05 4.69 -1.72
C ALA A 38 -9.79 5.40 -3.08
N LEU A 39 -9.47 4.61 -4.11
CA LEU A 39 -9.37 5.09 -5.49
C LEU A 39 -10.60 4.70 -6.30
N TRP A 40 -11.06 5.62 -7.14
CA TRP A 40 -12.09 5.41 -8.15
C TRP A 40 -11.41 5.26 -9.51
N GLU A 41 -11.78 4.21 -10.25
CA GLU A 41 -11.34 3.96 -11.62
C GLU A 41 -12.22 4.73 -12.60
N MET A 42 -11.61 5.58 -13.40
CA MET A 42 -12.25 6.33 -14.48
C MET A 42 -11.64 5.96 -15.82
N ARG A 43 -12.50 5.74 -16.82
CA ARG A 43 -12.09 5.43 -18.18
C ARG A 43 -12.61 6.50 -19.13
N LYS A 44 -11.69 7.27 -19.72
CA LYS A 44 -12.00 8.26 -20.77
C LYS A 44 -11.36 7.82 -22.08
N GLY A 45 -12.15 7.21 -22.96
CA GLY A 45 -11.64 6.57 -24.17
C GLY A 45 -10.71 5.40 -23.83
N SER A 46 -9.47 5.45 -24.32
CA SER A 46 -8.42 4.46 -24.02
C SER A 46 -7.65 4.73 -22.73
N VAL A 47 -7.84 5.89 -22.09
CA VAL A 47 -7.06 6.29 -20.92
C VAL A 47 -7.71 5.77 -19.64
N LEU A 48 -6.91 5.01 -18.87
CA LEU A 48 -7.26 4.54 -17.54
C LEU A 48 -6.68 5.50 -16.49
N ARG A 49 -7.56 6.04 -15.64
CA ARG A 49 -7.21 7.01 -14.61
C ARG A 49 -7.78 6.56 -13.26
N PHE A 50 -7.06 6.86 -12.19
CA PHE A 50 -7.47 6.61 -10.82
C PHE A 50 -7.49 7.92 -10.06
N GLU A 51 -8.57 8.21 -9.36
CA GLU A 51 -8.67 9.43 -8.54
C GLU A 51 -9.11 9.09 -7.12
N CYS A 52 -8.58 9.80 -6.13
CA CYS A 52 -9.05 9.71 -4.75
C CYS A 52 -9.99 10.89 -4.41
N HIS A 53 -10.74 10.76 -3.32
CA HIS A 53 -11.70 11.78 -2.89
C HIS A 53 -11.09 13.14 -2.52
N VAL A 54 -9.77 13.22 -2.28
CA VAL A 54 -9.06 14.47 -1.99
C VAL A 54 -8.34 15.06 -3.22
N GLY A 55 -8.45 14.42 -4.39
CA GLY A 55 -7.98 14.96 -5.67
C GLY A 55 -6.64 14.44 -6.21
N HIS A 56 -5.95 13.52 -5.53
CA HIS A 56 -4.80 12.82 -6.14
C HIS A 56 -5.29 11.97 -7.31
N ALA A 57 -4.58 12.08 -8.44
CA ALA A 57 -4.93 11.43 -9.69
C ALA A 57 -3.72 10.74 -10.30
N PHE A 58 -3.94 9.53 -10.82
CA PHE A 58 -2.90 8.69 -11.38
C PHE A 58 -3.35 8.12 -12.71
N LEU A 59 -2.43 7.96 -13.66
CA LEU A 59 -2.61 7.01 -14.75
C LEU A 59 -2.29 5.59 -14.24
N GLY A 60 -2.71 4.57 -14.98
CA GLY A 60 -2.43 3.18 -14.61
C GLY A 60 -0.93 2.90 -14.42
N GLU A 61 -0.09 3.38 -15.34
CA GLU A 61 1.37 3.22 -15.28
C GLU A 61 1.98 3.95 -14.08
N SER A 62 1.58 5.20 -13.83
CA SER A 62 2.11 5.98 -12.69
C SER A 62 1.66 5.39 -11.35
N LEU A 63 0.43 4.85 -11.27
CA LEU A 63 -0.03 4.17 -10.05
C LEU A 63 0.78 2.90 -9.79
N LEU A 64 1.11 2.14 -10.84
CA LEU A 64 1.93 0.94 -10.72
C LEU A 64 3.36 1.28 -10.25
N GLU A 65 3.93 2.36 -10.78
CA GLU A 65 5.24 2.87 -10.35
C GLU A 65 5.21 3.29 -8.88
N SER A 66 4.22 4.07 -8.45
CA SER A 66 4.05 4.44 -7.03
C SER A 66 3.90 3.21 -6.12
N GLN A 67 3.16 2.18 -6.55
CA GLN A 67 3.06 0.94 -5.79
C GLN A 67 4.40 0.20 -5.67
N ALA A 68 5.22 0.20 -6.72
CA ALA A 68 6.54 -0.42 -6.70
C ALA A 68 7.48 0.30 -5.72
N GLU A 69 7.48 1.64 -5.73
CA GLU A 69 8.23 2.47 -4.78
C GLU A 69 7.79 2.23 -3.34
N ASP A 70 6.48 2.18 -3.09
CA ASP A 70 5.90 1.89 -1.77
C ASP A 70 6.32 0.51 -1.26
N ILE A 71 6.28 -0.51 -2.12
CA ILE A 71 6.71 -1.87 -1.78
C ILE A 71 8.20 -1.86 -1.40
N GLU A 72 9.06 -1.22 -2.19
CA GLU A 72 10.49 -1.14 -1.86
C GLU A 72 10.71 -0.41 -0.53
N HIS A 73 10.05 0.72 -0.29
CA HIS A 73 10.14 1.47 0.95
C HIS A 73 9.70 0.65 2.17
N LEU A 74 8.61 -0.11 2.05
CA LEU A 74 8.12 -1.00 3.11
C LEU A 74 9.09 -2.15 3.40
N LEU A 75 9.70 -2.74 2.37
CA LEU A 75 10.69 -3.80 2.53
C LEU A 75 11.95 -3.28 3.24
N TRP A 76 12.46 -2.10 2.86
CA TRP A 76 13.59 -1.47 3.57
C TRP A 76 13.26 -1.17 5.03
N SER A 77 12.07 -0.62 5.28
CA SER A 77 11.61 -0.32 6.64
C SER A 77 11.47 -1.59 7.48
N THR A 78 10.93 -2.67 6.91
CA THR A 78 10.81 -3.97 7.57
C THR A 78 12.16 -4.59 7.87
N LEU A 79 13.12 -4.54 6.93
CA LEU A 79 14.48 -5.01 7.14
C LEU A 79 15.15 -4.28 8.31
N ARG A 80 15.02 -2.96 8.37
CA ARG A 80 15.53 -2.15 9.49
C ARG A 80 14.90 -2.59 10.80
N ALA A 81 13.57 -2.66 10.88
CA ALA A 81 12.85 -3.03 12.09
C ALA A 81 13.24 -4.44 12.60
N LEU A 82 13.43 -5.42 11.71
CA LEU A 82 13.87 -6.76 12.08
C LEU A 82 15.31 -6.78 12.63
N LYS A 83 16.22 -5.98 12.06
CA LYS A 83 17.58 -5.84 12.58
C LYS A 83 17.61 -5.17 13.97
N GLU A 84 16.82 -4.12 14.15
CA GLU A 84 16.67 -3.44 15.44
C GLU A 84 16.09 -4.38 16.50
N HIS A 85 15.06 -5.17 16.15
CA HIS A 85 14.48 -6.18 17.01
C HIS A 85 15.51 -7.26 17.39
N SER A 86 16.29 -7.78 16.43
CA SER A 86 17.38 -8.73 16.73
C SER A 86 18.42 -8.12 17.67
N LYS A 87 18.77 -6.84 17.49
CA LYS A 87 19.72 -6.15 18.38
C LYS A 87 19.18 -6.03 19.81
N ILE A 88 17.95 -5.55 19.99
CA ILE A 88 17.35 -5.34 21.33
C ILE A 88 17.20 -6.68 22.05
N THR A 89 16.70 -7.72 21.37
CA THR A 89 16.56 -9.06 21.97
C THR A 89 17.90 -9.67 22.38
N ARG A 90 18.99 -9.45 21.62
CA ARG A 90 20.34 -9.85 22.08
C ARG A 90 20.79 -9.13 23.33
N GLN A 91 20.48 -7.83 23.46
CA GLN A 91 20.77 -7.08 24.68
C GLN A 91 20.02 -7.67 25.88
N MET A 92 18.73 -7.97 25.72
CA MET A 92 17.92 -8.61 26.76
C MET A 92 18.40 -10.02 27.13
N ALA A 93 18.90 -10.80 26.16
CA ALA A 93 19.52 -12.10 26.42
C ALA A 93 20.79 -11.97 27.27
N ASN A 94 21.63 -10.97 26.99
CA ASN A 94 22.83 -10.70 27.76
C ASN A 94 22.49 -10.27 29.20
N GLU A 95 21.52 -9.38 29.38
CA GLU A 95 21.04 -8.97 30.71
C GLU A 95 20.48 -10.16 31.51
N ALA A 96 19.69 -11.04 30.87
CA ALA A 96 19.18 -12.24 31.51
C ALA A 96 20.30 -13.20 31.92
N ARG A 97 21.36 -13.30 31.11
CA ARG A 97 22.54 -14.10 31.42
C ARG A 97 23.30 -13.55 32.62
N GLU A 98 23.46 -12.23 32.72
CA GLU A 98 24.06 -11.57 33.89
C GLU A 98 23.24 -11.79 35.17
N GLN A 99 21.92 -11.90 35.03
CA GLN A 99 20.98 -12.20 36.12
C GLN A 99 20.89 -13.70 36.48
N ASN A 100 21.64 -14.58 35.80
CA ASN A 100 21.55 -16.04 35.95
C ASN A 100 20.13 -16.59 35.71
N ASP A 101 19.38 -16.01 34.76
CA ASP A 101 18.06 -16.49 34.34
C ASP A 101 18.15 -17.23 32.99
N PRO A 102 18.35 -18.57 33.01
CA PRO A 102 18.56 -19.35 31.78
C PRO A 102 17.32 -19.38 30.89
N LEU A 103 16.11 -19.36 31.46
CA LEU A 103 14.86 -19.41 30.71
C LEU A 103 14.66 -18.14 29.88
N ARG A 104 14.90 -16.97 30.49
CA ARG A 104 14.84 -15.69 29.77
C ARG A 104 15.97 -15.57 28.75
N THR A 105 17.16 -16.05 29.08
CA THR A 105 18.31 -16.07 28.16
C THR A 105 17.94 -16.83 26.89
N GLU A 106 17.50 -18.08 27.01
CA GLU A 106 17.11 -18.91 25.87
C GLU A 106 15.98 -18.28 25.05
N ARG A 107 14.94 -17.75 25.73
CA ARG A 107 13.83 -17.09 25.06
C ARG A 107 14.29 -15.92 24.20
N PHE A 108 15.12 -15.03 24.73
CA PHE A 108 15.56 -13.85 23.99
C PHE A 108 16.58 -14.19 22.90
N GLU A 109 17.43 -15.20 23.09
CA GLU A 109 18.31 -15.71 22.03
C GLU A 109 17.52 -16.27 20.85
N ASN A 110 16.49 -17.06 21.13
CA ASN A 110 15.60 -17.59 20.10
C ASN A 110 14.90 -16.47 19.32
N GLN A 111 14.40 -15.43 20.01
CA GLN A 111 13.80 -14.27 19.36
C GLN A 111 14.80 -13.50 18.49
N ALA A 112 16.02 -13.30 18.99
CA ALA A 112 17.09 -12.64 18.24
C ALA A 112 17.45 -13.38 16.96
N GLN A 113 17.52 -14.71 17.02
CA GLN A 113 17.81 -15.56 15.88
C GLN A 113 16.68 -15.53 14.85
N GLN A 114 15.42 -15.63 15.29
CA GLN A 114 14.27 -15.55 14.39
C GLN A 114 14.18 -14.19 13.67
N ALA A 115 14.40 -13.09 14.39
CA ALA A 115 14.42 -11.76 13.80
C ALA A 115 15.54 -11.63 12.76
N GLN A 116 16.73 -12.18 13.04
CA GLN A 116 17.85 -12.19 12.10
C GLN A 116 17.56 -13.02 10.85
N GLN A 117 16.96 -14.21 11.00
CA GLN A 117 16.59 -15.06 9.86
C GLN A 117 15.56 -14.37 8.97
N ARG A 118 14.53 -13.75 9.55
CA ARG A 118 13.54 -12.98 8.80
C ARG A 118 14.16 -11.78 8.08
N ALA A 119 15.10 -11.08 8.74
CA ALA A 119 15.83 -9.97 8.11
C ALA A 119 16.59 -10.43 6.86
N GLU A 120 17.20 -11.62 6.91
CA GLU A 120 17.93 -12.16 5.77
C GLU A 120 17.00 -12.52 4.60
N LEU A 121 15.81 -13.07 4.87
CA LEU A 121 14.81 -13.32 3.83
C LEU A 121 14.38 -12.01 3.14
N ILE A 122 14.09 -10.96 3.90
CA ILE A 122 13.73 -9.65 3.32
C ILE A 122 14.88 -9.05 2.51
N ARG A 123 16.13 -9.20 2.99
CA ARG A 123 17.32 -8.77 2.25
C ARG A 123 17.42 -9.50 0.90
N GLN A 124 17.16 -10.80 0.84
CA GLN A 124 17.19 -11.55 -0.41
C GLN A 124 16.12 -11.06 -1.39
N VAL A 125 14.90 -10.78 -0.91
CA VAL A 125 13.83 -10.19 -1.74
C VAL A 125 14.26 -8.84 -2.33
N LEU A 126 14.85 -7.97 -1.52
CA LEU A 126 15.37 -6.66 -1.97
C LEU A 126 16.49 -6.77 -3.01
N LEU A 127 17.35 -7.80 -2.92
CA LEU A 127 18.43 -8.01 -3.89
C LEU A 127 17.90 -8.49 -5.24
N ILE A 128 16.83 -9.28 -5.26
CA ILE A 128 16.16 -9.72 -6.49
C ILE A 128 15.50 -8.51 -7.19
N GLY A 129 14.84 -7.63 -6.43
CA GLY A 129 14.15 -6.44 -6.97
C GLY A 129 15.07 -5.45 -7.69
N ARG A 130 16.34 -5.35 -7.28
CA ARG A 130 17.33 -4.44 -7.89
C ARG A 130 17.86 -4.89 -9.27
N GLY A 131 17.51 -6.09 -9.72
CA GLY A 131 18.07 -6.73 -10.92
C GLY A 131 17.28 -6.55 -12.23
N ASN A 132 16.08 -5.97 -12.21
CA ASN A 132 15.26 -5.82 -13.42
C ASN A 132 14.83 -4.36 -13.63
N PRO A 133 15.43 -3.62 -14.57
CA PRO A 133 14.67 -2.60 -15.27
C PRO A 133 13.58 -3.35 -16.05
N THR A 134 12.30 -3.12 -15.75
CA THR A 134 11.23 -3.47 -16.70
C THR A 134 11.50 -2.67 -17.98
N PRO A 135 11.87 -3.30 -19.11
CA PRO A 135 11.87 -2.60 -20.38
C PRO A 135 10.41 -2.28 -20.70
N GLY A 136 10.15 -1.04 -21.09
CA GLY A 136 8.82 -0.60 -21.51
C GLY A 136 8.16 -1.61 -22.44
N LEU A 137 6.91 -1.93 -22.13
CA LEU A 137 5.93 -2.55 -23.01
C LEU A 137 4.75 -1.60 -23.10
#